data_AF-A0A7W4HGR6-F1
#
_entry.id   AF-A0A7W4HGR6-F1
#
_cell.length_a   1.000
_cell.length_b   1.000
_cell.length_c   1.000
_cell.angle_alpha   90.00
_cell.angle_beta   90.00
_cell.angle_gamma   90.00
#
_symmetry.space_group_name_H-M   'P 1'
#
loop_
_entity.id
_entity.type
_entity.pdbx_description
1 polymer ?
#
loop_
_entity_poly.entity_id
_entity_poly.type
_entity_poly.pdbx_seq_one_letter_code
_entity_poly.pdbx_strand_id
1 'polypeptide(L)'
;MQEQERQQIFSILSNLEQSKKYLPYFSDLQKHPVFGAVIGSLAKQEQEEVKKLCDDYVLEKLKNSQKTKGGQLFNRFVESKNELFWQFRRMNDFSVEDKDFQVVGKQVETEMFKLEGILTEKMLKQEKGLESVISSFYNLVYAFFPRYNEIEG
;
A
#
# COMPACT_ATOMS: atom_id res chain seq x y z
N MET A 1 -17.40 15.64 -7.57
CA MET A 1 -18.14 14.55 -6.89
C MET A 1 -18.82 15.02 -5.61
N GLN A 2 -20.01 14.54 -5.28
CA GLN A 2 -20.72 14.83 -4.04
C GLN A 2 -20.14 14.05 -2.86
N GLU A 3 -20.26 14.57 -1.63
CA GLU A 3 -19.67 13.93 -0.44
C GLU A 3 -20.20 12.51 -0.18
N GLN A 4 -21.47 12.25 -0.48
CA GLN A 4 -22.06 10.90 -0.36
C GLN A 4 -21.37 9.89 -1.29
N GLU A 5 -21.04 10.29 -2.52
CA GLU A 5 -20.36 9.43 -3.49
C GLU A 5 -18.92 9.15 -3.04
N ARG A 6 -18.23 10.15 -2.46
CA ARG A 6 -16.88 9.98 -1.88
C ARG A 6 -16.89 8.95 -0.74
N GLN A 7 -17.87 9.04 0.16
CA GLN A 7 -18.04 8.08 1.27
C GLN A 7 -18.36 6.66 0.78
N GLN A 8 -19.13 6.53 -0.30
CA GLN A 8 -19.38 5.23 -0.94
C GLN A 8 -18.08 4.64 -1.50
N ILE A 9 -17.25 5.44 -2.17
CA ILE A 9 -15.94 4.98 -2.67
C ILE A 9 -15.05 4.50 -1.51
N PHE A 10 -14.93 5.26 -0.42
CA PHE A 10 -14.15 4.82 0.74
C PHE A 10 -14.69 3.53 1.37
N SER A 11 -16.02 3.35 1.40
CA SER A 11 -16.64 2.11 1.87
C SER A 11 -16.28 0.92 0.96
N ILE A 12 -16.30 1.11 -0.36
CA ILE A 12 -15.89 0.09 -1.33
C ILE A 12 -14.41 -0.25 -1.16
N LEU A 13 -13.54 0.76 -1.03
CA LEU A 13 -12.11 0.57 -0.79
C LEU A 13 -11.84 -0.23 0.48
N SER A 14 -12.55 0.07 1.58
CA SER A 14 -12.45 -0.68 2.84
C SER A 14 -12.86 -2.14 2.67
N ASN A 15 -13.96 -2.42 1.97
CA ASN A 15 -14.42 -3.78 1.71
C ASN A 15 -13.45 -4.56 0.81
N LEU A 16 -12.90 -3.90 -0.21
CA LEU A 16 -11.87 -4.47 -1.06
C LEU A 16 -10.59 -4.79 -0.29
N GLU A 17 -10.12 -3.89 0.57
CA GLU A 17 -8.97 -4.16 1.44
C GLU A 17 -9.21 -5.36 2.34
N GLN A 18 -10.38 -5.45 2.98
CA GLN A 18 -10.72 -6.56 3.87
C GLN A 18 -10.73 -7.91 3.15
N SER A 19 -11.21 -7.93 1.91
CA SER A 19 -11.29 -9.15 1.09
C SER A 19 -9.94 -9.53 0.49
N LYS A 20 -9.20 -8.57 -0.06
CA LYS A 20 -7.95 -8.80 -0.79
C LYS A 20 -6.70 -8.80 0.09
N LYS A 21 -6.80 -8.26 1.31
CA LYS A 21 -5.69 -8.09 2.27
C LYS A 21 -4.58 -7.12 1.83
N TYR A 22 -4.86 -6.27 0.84
CA TYR A 22 -3.98 -5.19 0.42
C TYR A 22 -4.79 -3.92 0.12
N LEU A 23 -4.14 -2.76 0.16
CA LEU A 23 -4.78 -1.46 -0.14
C LEU A 23 -5.18 -1.39 -1.61
N PRO A 24 -6.47 -1.20 -1.95
CA PRO A 24 -6.92 -1.31 -3.32
C PRO A 24 -6.36 -0.25 -4.25
N TYR A 25 -6.40 -0.56 -5.54
CA TYR A 25 -6.01 0.30 -6.64
C TYR A 25 -7.26 0.79 -7.38
N PHE A 26 -7.11 1.85 -8.17
CA PHE A 26 -8.17 2.26 -9.08
C PHE A 26 -8.57 1.13 -10.05
N SER A 27 -7.60 0.33 -10.51
CA SER A 27 -7.86 -0.84 -11.36
C SER A 27 -8.73 -1.90 -10.66
N ASP A 28 -8.65 -2.04 -9.33
CA ASP A 28 -9.50 -2.94 -8.57
C ASP A 28 -10.96 -2.47 -8.56
N LEU A 29 -11.18 -1.15 -8.46
CA LEU A 29 -12.50 -0.56 -8.57
C LEU A 29 -13.09 -0.78 -9.97
N GLN A 30 -12.29 -0.58 -11.02
CA GLN A 30 -12.71 -0.80 -12.40
C GLN A 30 -13.04 -2.26 -12.71
N LYS A 31 -12.32 -3.20 -12.10
CA LYS A 31 -12.53 -4.65 -12.25
C LYS A 31 -13.59 -5.21 -11.29
N HIS A 32 -14.16 -4.38 -10.41
CA HIS A 32 -15.13 -4.85 -9.43
C HIS A 32 -16.41 -5.34 -10.13
N PRO A 33 -16.95 -6.52 -9.79
CA PRO A 33 -18.09 -7.12 -10.52
C PRO A 33 -19.37 -6.26 -10.47
N VAL A 34 -19.60 -5.58 -9.34
CA VAL A 34 -20.77 -4.70 -9.16
C VAL A 34 -20.51 -3.26 -9.64
N PHE A 35 -19.45 -2.61 -9.13
CA PHE A 35 -19.21 -1.18 -9.34
C PHE A 35 -18.34 -0.86 -10.56
N GLY A 36 -17.65 -1.85 -11.14
CA GLY A 36 -16.67 -1.63 -12.20
C GLY A 36 -17.27 -0.97 -13.45
N ALA A 37 -18.47 -1.38 -13.85
CA ALA A 37 -19.18 -0.75 -14.96
C ALA A 37 -19.49 0.73 -14.69
N VAL A 38 -19.91 1.06 -13.47
CA VAL A 38 -20.21 2.44 -13.06
C VAL A 38 -18.92 3.28 -13.10
N ILE A 39 -17.87 2.82 -12.41
CA ILE A 39 -16.57 3.51 -12.37
C ILE A 39 -15.96 3.68 -13.76
N GLY A 40 -16.06 2.65 -14.62
CA GLY A 40 -15.58 2.71 -16.00
C GLY A 40 -16.35 3.67 -16.90
N SER A 41 -17.63 3.92 -16.59
CA SER A 41 -18.50 4.82 -17.35
C SER A 41 -18.37 6.30 -16.96
N LEU A 42 -17.71 6.60 -15.83
CA LEU A 42 -17.47 7.97 -15.37
C LEU A 42 -16.66 8.79 -16.38
N ALA A 43 -16.89 10.10 -16.40
CA ALA A 43 -16.07 11.00 -17.20
C ALA A 43 -14.60 10.98 -16.74
N LYS A 44 -13.67 11.30 -17.63
CA LYS A 44 -12.22 11.27 -17.32
C LYS A 44 -11.86 12.08 -16.06
N GLN A 45 -12.49 13.24 -15.87
CA GLN A 45 -12.26 14.08 -14.70
C GLN A 45 -12.75 13.40 -13.41
N GLU A 46 -13.90 12.73 -13.45
CA GLU A 46 -14.44 12.00 -12.31
C GLU A 46 -13.58 10.76 -11.99
N GLN A 47 -13.10 10.04 -13.01
CA GLN A 47 -12.15 8.94 -12.80
C GLN A 47 -10.87 9.42 -12.11
N GLU A 48 -10.38 10.61 -12.45
CA GLU A 48 -9.23 11.21 -11.78
C GLU A 48 -9.54 11.59 -10.32
N GLU A 49 -10.75 12.08 -10.03
CA GLU A 49 -11.23 12.26 -8.65
C GLU A 49 -11.25 10.93 -7.88
N VAL A 50 -11.71 9.83 -8.49
CA VAL A 50 -11.69 8.49 -7.86
C VAL A 50 -10.27 8.00 -7.60
N LYS A 51 -9.33 8.19 -8.54
CA LYS A 51 -7.92 7.84 -8.32
C LYS A 51 -7.34 8.61 -7.15
N LYS A 52 -7.61 9.91 -7.07
CA LYS A 52 -7.20 10.74 -5.92
C LYS A 52 -7.78 10.23 -4.61
N LEU A 53 -9.04 9.76 -4.59
CA LEU A 53 -9.63 9.15 -3.40
C LEU A 53 -8.92 7.84 -3.01
N CYS A 54 -8.41 7.06 -3.97
CA CYS A 54 -7.58 5.89 -3.68
C CYS A 54 -6.26 6.31 -3.02
N ASP A 55 -5.62 7.37 -3.51
CA ASP A 55 -4.38 7.90 -2.92
C ASP A 55 -4.62 8.47 -1.51
N ASP A 56 -5.71 9.23 -1.33
CA ASP A 56 -6.15 9.75 -0.02
C ASP A 56 -6.38 8.59 0.97
N TYR A 57 -6.97 7.50 0.51
CA TYR A 57 -7.17 6.29 1.31
C TYR A 57 -5.85 5.65 1.76
N VAL A 58 -4.88 5.55 0.85
CA VAL A 58 -3.53 5.05 1.17
C VAL A 58 -2.86 5.94 2.22
N LEU A 59 -2.96 7.26 2.08
CA LEU A 59 -2.40 8.22 3.04
C LEU A 59 -3.07 8.12 4.42
N GLU A 60 -4.38 7.93 4.48
CA GLU A 60 -5.09 7.72 5.75
C GLU A 60 -4.61 6.43 6.44
N LYS A 61 -4.47 5.34 5.68
CA LYS A 61 -3.97 4.06 6.18
C LYS A 61 -2.54 4.15 6.68
N LEU A 62 -1.71 4.90 5.96
CA LEU A 62 -0.34 5.18 6.36
C LEU A 62 -0.29 5.91 7.71
N LYS A 63 -1.09 6.97 7.89
CA LYS A 63 -1.21 7.70 9.17
C LYS A 63 -1.67 6.78 10.31
N ASN A 64 -2.65 5.92 10.04
CA ASN A 64 -3.20 4.99 11.05
C ASN A 64 -2.22 3.87 11.45
N SER A 65 -1.26 3.53 10.58
CA SER A 65 -0.26 2.48 10.85
C SER A 65 0.80 2.90 11.89
N GLN A 66 0.93 4.19 12.21
CA GLN A 66 1.94 4.72 13.16
C GLN A 66 1.76 4.27 14.63
N LYS A 67 0.72 3.48 14.92
CA LYS A 67 0.48 2.90 16.26
C LYS A 67 1.50 1.84 16.64
N THR A 68 2.21 1.25 15.67
CA THR A 68 3.24 0.23 15.92
C THR A 68 4.64 0.76 15.59
N LYS A 69 5.68 0.20 16.23
CA LYS A 69 7.07 0.55 15.91
C LYS A 69 7.41 0.31 14.42
N GLY A 70 6.92 -0.80 13.86
CA GLY A 70 7.07 -1.12 12.44
C GLY A 70 6.40 -0.09 11.54
N GLY A 71 5.16 0.30 11.85
CA GLY A 71 4.44 1.33 11.09
C GLY A 71 5.07 2.72 11.20
N GLN A 72 5.63 3.09 12.36
CA GLN A 72 6.40 4.34 12.50
C GLN A 72 7.65 4.35 11.62
N LEU A 73 8.38 3.24 11.55
CA LEU A 73 9.55 3.12 10.69
C LEU A 73 9.16 3.13 9.21
N PHE A 74 8.10 2.41 8.83
CA PHE A 74 7.56 2.42 7.48
C PHE A 74 7.15 3.83 7.05
N ASN A 75 6.49 4.59 7.93
CA ASN A 75 6.14 6.00 7.67
C ASN A 75 7.38 6.86 7.40
N ARG A 76 8.47 6.69 8.15
CA ARG A 76 9.73 7.42 7.90
C ARG A 76 10.32 7.10 6.52
N PHE A 77 10.18 5.85 6.06
CA PHE A 77 10.53 5.51 4.68
C PHE A 77 9.65 6.30 3.70
N VAL A 78 8.34 6.34 3.88
CA VAL A 78 7.45 7.10 2.97
C VAL A 78 7.73 8.60 2.98
N GLU A 79 8.10 9.17 4.13
CA GLU A 79 8.46 10.59 4.26
C GLU A 79 9.81 10.89 3.57
N SER A 80 10.82 10.03 3.76
CA SER A 80 12.17 10.26 3.24
C SER A 80 12.38 9.79 1.79
N LYS A 81 11.56 8.85 1.33
CA LYS A 81 11.62 8.21 0.00
C LYS A 81 10.25 8.25 -0.69
N ASN A 82 9.57 9.39 -0.62
CA ASN A 82 8.20 9.54 -1.10
C ASN A 82 7.99 9.17 -2.57
N GLU A 83 8.88 9.64 -3.44
CA GLU A 83 8.84 9.32 -4.88
C GLU A 83 8.99 7.81 -5.12
N LEU A 84 9.95 7.17 -4.44
CA LEU A 84 10.19 5.74 -4.53
C LEU A 84 8.99 4.93 -4.01
N PHE A 85 8.39 5.35 -2.90
CA PHE A 85 7.18 4.74 -2.35
C PHE A 85 6.05 4.76 -3.39
N TRP A 86 5.73 5.93 -3.95
CA TRP A 86 4.62 6.05 -4.90
C TRP A 86 4.92 5.39 -6.24
N GLN A 87 6.16 5.43 -6.70
CA GLN A 87 6.60 4.73 -7.91
C GLN A 87 6.39 3.23 -7.76
N PHE A 88 6.93 2.64 -6.69
CA PHE A 88 6.78 1.22 -6.46
C PHE A 88 5.33 0.84 -6.16
N ARG A 89 4.59 1.70 -5.44
CA ARG A 89 3.16 1.49 -5.20
C ARG A 89 2.39 1.38 -6.50
N ARG A 90 2.64 2.22 -7.52
CA ARG A 90 1.97 2.11 -8.83
C ARG A 90 2.35 0.83 -9.56
N MET A 91 3.61 0.43 -9.51
CA MET A 91 4.10 -0.81 -10.14
C MET A 91 3.52 -2.07 -9.48
N ASN A 92 3.07 -1.97 -8.23
CA ASN A 92 2.39 -3.06 -7.54
C ASN A 92 0.92 -3.26 -7.96
N ASP A 93 0.38 -2.42 -8.85
CA ASP A 93 -0.91 -2.68 -9.48
C ASP A 93 -0.80 -3.88 -10.42
N PHE A 94 -1.63 -4.91 -10.24
CA PHE A 94 -1.63 -6.11 -11.11
C PHE A 94 -2.07 -5.82 -12.55
N SER A 95 -2.60 -4.64 -12.84
CA SER A 95 -2.85 -4.19 -14.22
C SER A 95 -1.65 -3.53 -14.89
N VAL A 96 -0.55 -3.33 -14.17
CA VAL A 96 0.66 -2.66 -14.66
C VAL A 96 1.76 -3.68 -14.90
N GLU A 97 2.21 -3.75 -16.15
CA GLU A 97 3.45 -4.41 -16.53
C GLU A 97 4.55 -3.34 -16.65
N ASP A 98 5.54 -3.41 -15.77
CA ASP A 98 6.64 -2.45 -15.74
C ASP A 98 7.98 -3.17 -15.77
N LYS A 99 8.79 -2.86 -16.79
CA LYS A 99 10.13 -3.43 -16.99
C LYS A 99 11.10 -3.06 -15.86
N ASP A 100 10.86 -1.95 -15.17
CA ASP A 100 11.71 -1.44 -14.11
C ASP A 100 11.25 -1.96 -12.73
N PHE A 101 10.21 -2.82 -12.68
CA PHE A 101 9.67 -3.39 -11.44
C PHE A 101 10.77 -3.99 -10.56
N GLN A 102 11.67 -4.80 -11.14
CA GLN A 102 12.74 -5.45 -10.39
C GLN A 102 13.75 -4.43 -9.85
N VAL A 103 14.13 -3.44 -10.66
CA VAL A 103 15.10 -2.41 -10.28
C VAL A 103 14.57 -1.55 -9.14
N VAL A 104 13.33 -1.08 -9.24
CA VAL A 104 12.69 -0.26 -8.21
C VAL A 104 12.36 -1.10 -6.98
N GLY A 105 11.89 -2.34 -7.18
CA GLY A 105 11.62 -3.30 -6.12
C GLY A 105 12.85 -3.55 -5.26
N LYS A 106 14.02 -3.78 -5.84
CA LYS A 106 15.29 -3.94 -5.10
C LYS A 106 15.67 -2.72 -4.27
N GLN A 107 15.37 -1.51 -4.74
CA GLN A 107 15.59 -0.29 -3.95
C GLN A 107 14.67 -0.27 -2.72
N VAL A 108 13.39 -0.61 -2.89
CA VAL A 108 12.44 -0.70 -1.77
C VAL A 108 12.83 -1.82 -0.82
N GLU A 109 13.24 -2.99 -1.32
CA GLU A 109 13.70 -4.12 -0.51
C GLU A 109 14.89 -3.75 0.36
N THR A 110 15.85 -3.02 -0.20
CA THR A 110 17.00 -2.48 0.54
C THR A 110 16.57 -1.57 1.69
N GLU A 111 15.57 -0.71 1.47
CA GLU A 111 15.03 0.14 2.54
C GLU A 111 14.28 -0.69 3.59
N MET A 112 13.45 -1.66 3.19
CA MET A 112 12.72 -2.52 4.12
C MET A 112 13.67 -3.34 4.99
N PHE A 113 14.76 -3.87 4.42
CA PHE A 113 15.79 -4.60 5.17
C PHE A 113 16.48 -3.74 6.22
N LYS A 114 16.78 -2.46 5.91
CA LYS A 114 17.31 -1.51 6.91
C LYS A 114 16.32 -1.29 8.06
N LEU A 115 15.04 -1.14 7.75
CA LEU A 115 14.01 -0.96 8.76
C LEU A 115 13.83 -2.21 9.63
N GLU A 116 13.86 -3.40 9.02
CA GLU A 116 13.86 -4.67 9.74
C GLU A 116 15.06 -4.77 10.70
N GLY A 117 16.27 -4.46 10.24
CA GLY A 117 17.47 -4.43 11.09
C GLY A 117 17.29 -3.56 12.33
N ILE A 118 16.72 -2.35 12.17
CA ILE A 118 16.40 -1.45 13.28
C ILE A 118 15.36 -2.07 14.23
N LEU A 119 14.35 -2.77 13.72
CA LEU A 119 13.37 -3.49 14.55
C LEU A 119 14.04 -4.61 15.33
N THR A 120 14.85 -5.43 14.65
CA THR A 120 15.57 -6.56 15.23
C THR A 120 16.49 -6.11 16.36
N GLU A 121 17.34 -5.11 16.14
CA GLU A 121 18.22 -4.57 17.18
C GLU A 121 17.46 -4.03 18.40
N LYS A 122 16.31 -3.39 18.17
CA LYS A 122 15.47 -2.89 19.26
C LYS A 122 14.78 -4.01 20.04
N MET A 123 14.44 -5.11 19.38
CA MET A 123 13.71 -6.24 19.98
C MET A 123 14.63 -7.26 20.64
N LEU A 124 15.87 -7.41 20.18
CA LEU A 124 16.89 -8.22 20.87
C LEU A 124 17.11 -7.73 22.31
N LYS A 125 16.87 -6.45 22.59
CA LYS A 125 16.93 -5.86 23.94
C LYS A 125 15.68 -6.13 24.80
N GLN A 126 14.63 -6.78 24.26
CA GLN A 126 13.33 -6.99 24.93
C GLN A 126 12.97 -8.50 25.08
N GLU A 127 13.92 -9.40 24.81
CA GLU A 127 13.93 -10.86 25.07
C GLU A 127 12.82 -11.75 24.47
N LYS A 128 11.63 -11.25 24.07
CA LYS A 128 10.58 -12.07 23.42
C LYS A 128 9.76 -11.32 22.37
N GLY A 129 9.32 -12.03 21.32
CA GLY A 129 8.32 -11.53 20.35
C GLY A 129 8.86 -10.99 19.03
N LEU A 130 10.17 -11.15 18.75
CA LEU A 130 10.80 -10.66 17.51
C LEU A 130 10.09 -11.15 16.24
N GLU A 131 9.83 -12.45 16.14
CA GLU A 131 9.18 -13.06 14.96
C GLU A 131 7.81 -12.45 14.68
N SER A 132 7.00 -12.22 15.72
CA SER A 132 5.69 -11.59 15.58
C SER A 132 5.79 -10.13 15.14
N VAL A 133 6.80 -9.40 15.63
CA VAL A 133 7.05 -8.01 15.23
C VAL A 133 7.50 -7.93 13.76
N ILE A 134 8.43 -8.79 13.33
CA ILE A 134 8.89 -8.84 11.95
C ILE A 134 7.75 -9.28 11.02
N SER A 135 7.01 -10.32 11.38
CA SER A 135 5.83 -10.78 10.64
C SER A 135 4.80 -9.66 10.48
N SER A 136 4.48 -8.94 11.56
CA SER A 136 3.56 -7.80 11.51
C SER A 136 4.07 -6.65 10.64
N PHE A 137 5.39 -6.40 10.64
CA PHE A 137 6.01 -5.41 9.76
C PHE A 137 5.86 -5.81 8.29
N TYR A 138 6.16 -7.06 7.92
CA TYR A 138 5.99 -7.49 6.53
C TYR A 138 4.54 -7.60 6.10
N ASN A 139 3.60 -7.95 6.99
CA ASN A 139 2.17 -7.84 6.70
C ASN A 139 1.77 -6.41 6.33
N LEU A 140 2.36 -5.40 6.98
CA LEU A 140 2.18 -4.00 6.58
C LEU A 140 2.80 -3.74 5.20
N VAL A 141 4.03 -4.18 4.95
CA VAL A 141 4.70 -4.01 3.64
C VAL A 141 3.85 -4.63 2.52
N TYR A 142 3.39 -5.87 2.68
CA TYR A 142 2.55 -6.56 1.69
C TYR A 142 1.17 -5.92 1.50
N ALA A 143 0.61 -5.31 2.56
CA ALA A 143 -0.65 -4.57 2.42
C ALA A 143 -0.49 -3.35 1.50
N PHE A 144 0.67 -2.68 1.50
CA PHE A 144 0.94 -1.57 0.60
C PHE A 144 1.51 -2.03 -0.75
N PHE A 145 2.27 -3.12 -0.77
CA PHE A 145 2.98 -3.66 -1.93
C PHE A 145 2.65 -5.15 -2.12
N PRO A 146 1.47 -5.49 -2.67
CA PRO A 146 1.03 -6.88 -2.80
C PRO A 146 1.90 -7.76 -3.70
N ARG A 147 2.71 -7.16 -4.58
CA ARG A 147 3.65 -7.86 -5.48
C ARG A 147 5.08 -7.87 -4.93
N TYR A 148 5.30 -7.43 -3.68
CA TYR A 148 6.65 -7.34 -3.10
C TYR A 148 7.40 -8.68 -3.10
N ASN A 149 6.70 -9.80 -2.97
CA ASN A 149 7.27 -11.15 -3.05
C ASN A 149 7.65 -11.59 -4.49
N GLU A 150 7.29 -10.82 -5.52
CA GLU A 150 7.68 -11.06 -6.91
C GLU A 150 9.04 -10.43 -7.25
N ILE A 151 9.67 -9.72 -6.31
CA ILE A 151 11.03 -9.21 -6.47
C ILE A 151 11.97 -10.43 -6.50
N GLU A 152 12.71 -10.60 -7.59
CA GLU A 152 13.65 -11.70 -7.77
C GLU A 152 14.80 -11.56 -6.78
N GLY A 153 15.24 -12.66 -6.16
CA GLY A 153 16.31 -12.72 -5.15
C GLY A 153 17.67 -12.32 -5.68
#